data_AF-A0A8J6BBJ3-F1
#
_entry.id   AF-A0A8J6BBJ3-F1
#
_cell.length_a   1.000
_cell.length_b   1.000
_cell.length_c   1.000
_cell.angle_alpha   90.00
_cell.angle_beta   90.00
_cell.angle_gamma   90.00
#
_symmetry.space_group_name_H-M   'P 1'
#
loop_
_entity.id
_entity.type
_entity.pdbx_description
1 polymer ?
#
loop_
_entity_poly.entity_id
_entity_poly.type
_entity_poly.pdbx_seq_one_letter_code
_entity_poly.pdbx_strand_id
1 'polypeptide(L)'
;YAFAPSQEAPSPRVGHTCLYVPDPDAQGKGKVVIVGGADPGCCYSDAHIINLDTYEWINPDWKDLLPRYEHACFTSSSDPTRIWVFGGAEQAENRNSVQVISPGILYPVTSGDPPKPRHGHTITAVGSKLFIHGGMAGSSFFSDLFCIDTNTMTWEQLRTKGEPPPPCVAHSSVCWKNFIYIFGGMTETGPISTMYRFDTGTQANAN
;
A
#
# COMPACT_ATOMS: atom_id res chain seq x y z
N TYR A 1 4.10 22.16 16.15
CA TYR A 1 2.73 21.63 16.23
C TYR A 1 2.87 20.20 16.72
N ALA A 2 2.32 19.87 17.89
CA ALA A 2 2.31 18.51 18.43
C ALA A 2 0.86 18.16 18.73
N PHE A 3 0.41 17.01 18.25
CA PHE A 3 -0.92 16.48 18.51
C PHE A 3 -0.76 15.22 19.37
N ALA A 4 -1.42 15.18 20.51
CA ALA A 4 -1.31 14.10 21.48
C ALA A 4 -2.71 13.54 21.74
N PRO A 5 -3.13 12.50 20.99
CA PRO A 5 -4.36 11.78 21.28
C PRO A 5 -4.31 11.19 22.70
N SER A 6 -5.46 11.07 23.36
CA SER A 6 -5.58 10.34 24.61
C SER A 6 -5.46 8.83 24.40
N GLN A 7 -5.25 8.08 25.50
CA GLN A 7 -4.85 6.66 25.52
C GLN A 7 -3.39 6.41 25.12
N GLU A 8 -2.93 5.18 25.30
CA GLU A 8 -1.55 4.78 25.04
C GLU A 8 -1.23 4.80 23.54
N ALA A 9 -0.22 5.58 23.17
CA ALA A 9 0.27 5.68 21.80
C ALA A 9 1.08 4.43 21.41
N PRO A 10 1.14 4.08 20.11
CA PRO A 10 2.00 3.00 19.65
C PRO A 10 3.48 3.29 19.90
N SER A 11 4.26 2.22 19.98
CA SER A 11 5.73 2.28 20.02
C SER A 11 6.31 2.98 18.78
N PRO A 12 7.50 3.63 18.92
CA PRO A 12 8.22 4.19 17.78
C PRO A 12 8.49 3.14 16.69
N ARG A 13 8.24 3.50 15.43
CA ARG A 13 8.33 2.58 14.29
C ARG A 13 8.55 3.30 12.96
N VAL A 14 9.19 2.64 12.02
CA VAL A 14 9.43 3.11 10.65
C VAL A 14 8.84 2.15 9.61
N GLY A 15 8.67 2.61 8.37
CA GLY A 15 8.12 1.78 7.29
C GLY A 15 6.67 1.33 7.52
N HIS A 16 5.94 1.97 8.43
CA HIS A 16 4.50 1.77 8.58
C HIS A 16 3.75 2.51 7.48
N THR A 17 2.51 2.09 7.19
CA THR A 17 1.60 2.95 6.42
C THR A 17 0.74 3.77 7.37
N CYS A 18 0.52 5.04 7.07
CA CYS A 18 -0.42 5.92 7.76
C CYS A 18 -1.44 6.44 6.74
N LEU A 19 -2.72 6.08 6.90
CA LEU A 19 -3.76 6.43 5.94
C LEU A 19 -5.04 6.93 6.61
N TYR A 20 -5.77 7.78 5.90
CA TYR A 20 -7.11 8.22 6.30
C TYR A 20 -8.16 7.22 5.81
N VAL A 21 -9.11 6.89 6.69
CA VAL A 21 -10.28 6.06 6.39
C VAL A 21 -11.52 6.90 6.73
N PRO A 22 -12.39 7.21 5.75
CA PRO A 22 -13.59 7.99 6.02
C PRO A 22 -14.60 7.22 6.87
N ASP A 23 -15.46 7.97 7.54
CA ASP A 23 -16.61 7.37 8.20
C ASP A 23 -17.57 6.77 7.16
N PRO A 24 -17.95 5.48 7.25
CA PRO A 24 -18.80 4.82 6.26
C PRO A 24 -20.14 5.52 6.05
N ASP A 25 -20.70 6.05 7.14
CA ASP A 25 -22.02 6.69 7.15
C ASP A 25 -21.94 8.21 6.94
N ALA A 26 -20.73 8.76 6.74
CA ALA A 26 -20.46 10.19 6.62
C ALA A 26 -21.04 11.05 7.77
N GLN A 27 -21.21 10.45 8.95
CA GLN A 27 -21.71 11.13 10.15
C GLN A 27 -20.55 11.64 11.03
N GLY A 28 -19.43 10.91 11.04
CA GLY A 28 -18.21 11.25 11.76
C GLY A 28 -17.10 11.82 10.87
N LYS A 29 -16.00 12.22 11.49
CA LYS A 29 -14.79 12.71 10.78
C LYS A 29 -13.95 11.59 10.19
N GLY A 30 -14.22 10.34 10.54
CA GLY A 30 -13.44 9.17 10.12
C GLY A 30 -12.26 8.90 11.05
N LYS A 31 -11.24 8.23 10.52
CA LYS A 31 -10.16 7.65 11.32
C LYS A 31 -8.82 7.78 10.59
N VAL A 32 -7.73 7.89 11.34
CA VAL A 32 -6.38 7.64 10.81
C VAL A 32 -5.96 6.25 11.26
N VAL A 33 -5.50 5.43 10.34
CA VAL A 33 -5.04 4.07 10.64
C VAL A 33 -3.55 3.98 10.36
N ILE A 34 -2.82 3.40 11.30
CA ILE A 34 -1.40 3.06 11.19
C ILE A 34 -1.31 1.54 11.11
N VAL A 35 -0.64 1.01 10.09
CA VAL A 35 -0.51 -0.43 9.87
C VAL A 35 0.96 -0.82 9.89
N GLY A 36 1.29 -1.85 10.68
CA GLY A 36 2.61 -2.47 10.74
C GLY A 36 3.74 -1.50 11.08
N GLY A 37 4.87 -1.67 10.37
CA GLY A 37 6.13 -0.97 10.60
C GLY A 37 7.14 -1.86 11.33
N ALA A 38 8.31 -1.32 11.62
CA ALA A 38 9.36 -2.02 12.35
C ALA A 38 10.15 -1.08 13.24
N ASP A 39 10.84 -1.68 14.21
CA ASP A 39 11.92 -1.09 14.98
C ASP A 39 13.17 -2.00 14.89
N PRO A 40 14.30 -1.66 15.54
CA PRO A 40 15.48 -2.52 15.51
C PRO A 40 15.29 -3.94 16.09
N GLY A 41 14.25 -4.18 16.88
CA GLY A 41 13.97 -5.44 17.54
C GLY A 41 12.97 -6.34 16.79
N CYS A 42 11.98 -5.76 16.11
CA CYS A 42 10.92 -6.54 15.47
C CYS A 42 10.23 -5.82 14.29
N CYS A 43 9.54 -6.62 13.47
CA CYS A 43 8.52 -6.14 12.54
C CYS A 43 7.15 -6.29 13.21
N TYR A 44 6.38 -5.21 13.23
CA TYR A 44 5.07 -5.17 13.86
C TYR A 44 4.00 -5.82 12.98
N SER A 45 3.17 -6.61 13.64
CA SER A 45 2.01 -7.31 13.08
C SER A 45 0.69 -6.73 13.60
N ASP A 46 0.70 -5.46 14.00
CA ASP A 46 -0.42 -4.76 14.62
C ASP A 46 -0.86 -3.55 13.76
N ALA A 47 -1.96 -2.94 14.18
CA ALA A 47 -2.42 -1.68 13.65
C ALA A 47 -2.93 -0.80 14.79
N HIS A 48 -2.95 0.51 14.58
CA HIS A 48 -3.42 1.49 15.55
C HIS A 48 -4.33 2.50 14.85
N ILE A 49 -5.34 2.97 15.56
CA ILE A 49 -6.34 3.88 15.02
C ILE A 49 -6.35 5.14 15.85
N ILE A 50 -6.40 6.30 15.20
CA ILE A 50 -6.81 7.57 15.81
C ILE A 50 -8.25 7.82 15.38
N ASN A 51 -9.17 7.84 16.33
CA ASN A 51 -10.53 8.30 16.07
C ASN A 51 -10.52 9.83 15.96
N LEU A 52 -10.97 10.38 14.82
CA LEU A 52 -10.90 11.83 14.60
C LEU A 52 -12.06 12.61 15.24
N ASP A 53 -13.08 11.91 15.74
CA ASP A 53 -14.18 12.50 16.49
C ASP A 53 -13.80 12.68 17.97
N THR A 54 -13.16 11.67 18.57
CA THR A 54 -12.77 11.69 19.99
C THR A 54 -11.31 12.08 20.24
N TYR A 55 -10.46 12.00 19.22
CA TYR A 55 -9.02 12.18 19.31
C TYR A 55 -8.35 11.21 20.29
N GLU A 56 -8.81 9.95 20.29
CA GLU A 56 -8.27 8.86 21.10
C GLU A 56 -7.55 7.82 20.24
N TRP A 57 -6.50 7.23 20.80
CA TRP A 57 -5.94 6.00 20.29
C TRP A 57 -6.88 4.82 20.56
N ILE A 58 -7.05 3.99 19.55
CA ILE A 58 -7.76 2.72 19.62
C ILE A 58 -6.80 1.64 19.12
N ASN A 59 -6.63 0.61 19.93
CA ASN A 59 -5.86 -0.59 19.59
C ASN A 59 -6.84 -1.68 19.15
N PRO A 60 -7.09 -1.86 17.84
CA PRO A 60 -7.99 -2.90 17.37
C PRO A 60 -7.43 -4.30 17.66
N ASP A 61 -8.32 -5.23 18.03
CA ASP A 61 -7.97 -6.67 18.19
C ASP A 61 -7.99 -7.40 16.82
N TRP A 62 -7.25 -6.86 15.85
CA TRP A 62 -7.11 -7.46 14.52
C TRP A 62 -6.04 -8.55 14.53
N LYS A 63 -6.45 -9.75 14.91
CA LYS A 63 -5.61 -10.94 14.88
C LYS A 63 -5.26 -11.31 13.44
N ASP A 64 -4.09 -11.92 13.27
CA ASP A 64 -3.60 -12.47 12.00
C ASP A 64 -3.07 -11.45 10.98
N LEU A 65 -2.91 -10.16 11.30
CA LEU A 65 -2.10 -9.30 10.44
C LEU A 65 -0.65 -9.82 10.46
N LEU A 66 -0.02 -9.97 9.29
CA LEU A 66 1.35 -10.50 9.24
C LEU A 66 2.36 -9.37 9.48
N PRO A 67 3.47 -9.64 10.20
CA PRO A 67 4.49 -8.64 10.47
C PRO A 67 5.12 -8.13 9.17
N ARG A 68 5.22 -6.80 9.03
CA ARG A 68 5.77 -6.16 7.83
C ARG A 68 6.13 -4.67 8.02
N TYR A 69 7.16 -4.22 7.33
CA TYR A 69 7.49 -2.80 7.12
C TYR A 69 7.75 -2.52 5.63
N GLU A 70 7.71 -1.25 5.23
CA GLU A 70 7.82 -0.79 3.82
C GLU A 70 6.86 -1.53 2.87
N HIS A 71 5.72 -1.93 3.43
CA HIS A 71 4.55 -2.37 2.70
C HIS A 71 3.75 -1.15 2.23
N ALA A 72 2.74 -1.39 1.40
CA ALA A 72 1.84 -0.33 0.97
C ALA A 72 0.39 -0.69 1.35
N CYS A 73 -0.34 0.27 1.91
CA CYS A 73 -1.78 0.14 2.15
C CYS A 73 -2.61 1.08 1.27
N PHE A 74 -3.85 0.68 0.95
CA PHE A 74 -4.79 1.51 0.20
C PHE A 74 -6.25 1.22 0.55
N THR A 75 -7.13 2.21 0.36
CA THR A 75 -8.59 2.08 0.45
C THR A 75 -9.24 2.36 -0.91
N SER A 76 -9.94 1.40 -1.51
CA SER A 76 -10.60 1.64 -2.80
C SER A 76 -11.68 2.73 -2.67
N SER A 77 -11.86 3.56 -3.71
CA SER A 77 -12.98 4.51 -3.76
C SER A 77 -14.34 3.81 -3.79
N SER A 78 -14.39 2.55 -4.22
CA SER A 78 -15.61 1.74 -4.26
C SER A 78 -15.99 1.13 -2.91
N ASP A 79 -15.01 0.96 -2.02
CA ASP A 79 -15.20 0.52 -0.65
C ASP A 79 -14.09 1.14 0.22
N PRO A 80 -14.30 2.38 0.69
CA PRO A 80 -13.28 3.11 1.42
C PRO A 80 -13.11 2.61 2.84
N THR A 81 -13.91 1.63 3.27
CA THR A 81 -13.87 1.04 4.62
C THR A 81 -12.90 -0.14 4.72
N ARG A 82 -12.49 -0.69 3.57
CA ARG A 82 -11.51 -1.78 3.49
C ARG A 82 -10.11 -1.26 3.25
N ILE A 83 -9.18 -1.70 4.08
CA ILE A 83 -7.75 -1.39 3.90
C ILE A 83 -7.08 -2.60 3.28
N TRP A 84 -6.62 -2.44 2.05
CA TRP A 84 -5.79 -3.43 1.35
C TRP A 84 -4.35 -3.25 1.78
N VAL A 85 -3.66 -4.34 2.09
CA VAL A 85 -2.26 -4.38 2.51
C VAL A 85 -1.51 -5.30 1.56
N PHE A 86 -0.46 -4.81 0.91
CA PHE A 86 0.33 -5.60 -0.02
C PHE A 86 1.84 -5.46 0.24
N GLY A 87 2.54 -6.59 0.09
CA GLY A 87 3.99 -6.68 0.17
C GLY A 87 4.58 -6.25 1.52
N GLY A 88 5.78 -5.68 1.46
CA GLY A 88 6.61 -5.34 2.61
C GLY A 88 7.64 -6.40 2.93
N ALA A 89 8.53 -6.09 3.85
CA ALA A 89 9.57 -6.97 4.35
C ALA A 89 9.30 -7.38 5.79
N GLU A 90 9.74 -8.57 6.17
CA GLU A 90 9.98 -8.97 7.55
C GLU A 90 11.47 -9.28 7.76
N GLN A 91 11.87 -9.63 8.99
CA GLN A 91 13.29 -9.89 9.31
C GLN A 91 13.96 -10.94 8.41
N ALA A 92 13.21 -11.93 7.93
CA ALA A 92 13.73 -13.05 7.15
C ALA A 92 13.56 -12.88 5.64
N GLU A 93 12.44 -12.33 5.19
CA GLU A 93 12.09 -12.30 3.76
C GLU A 93 11.11 -11.18 3.40
N ASN A 94 10.96 -10.95 2.10
CA ASN A 94 9.94 -10.06 1.57
C ASN A 94 8.62 -10.82 1.40
N ARG A 95 7.52 -10.07 1.32
CA ARG A 95 6.18 -10.60 1.08
C ARG A 95 5.65 -10.18 -0.29
N ASN A 96 4.79 -11.02 -0.87
CA ASN A 96 3.84 -10.67 -1.93
C ASN A 96 2.39 -11.01 -1.54
N SER A 97 2.13 -11.30 -0.26
CA SER A 97 0.79 -11.59 0.22
C SER A 97 -0.11 -10.34 0.18
N VAL A 98 -1.37 -10.52 -0.19
CA VAL A 98 -2.45 -9.53 0.01
C VAL A 98 -3.18 -9.86 1.32
N GLN A 99 -3.36 -8.87 2.19
CA GLN A 99 -4.30 -8.94 3.31
C GLN A 99 -5.32 -7.81 3.20
N VAL A 100 -6.53 -8.02 3.70
CA VAL A 100 -7.58 -6.99 3.76
C VAL A 100 -8.02 -6.82 5.19
N ILE A 101 -8.01 -5.58 5.68
CA ILE A 101 -8.56 -5.22 6.98
C ILE A 101 -10.02 -4.80 6.78
N SER A 102 -10.95 -5.59 7.32
CA SER A 102 -12.39 -5.34 7.30
C SER A 102 -13.11 -6.21 8.34
N PRO A 103 -13.78 -5.58 9.32
CA PRO A 103 -13.57 -5.64 10.79
C PRO A 103 -12.57 -6.64 11.43
N GLY A 104 -12.01 -7.59 10.70
CA GLY A 104 -10.85 -8.40 11.05
C GLY A 104 -9.88 -8.47 9.88
N ILE A 105 -9.04 -9.51 9.85
CA ILE A 105 -8.05 -9.71 8.79
C ILE A 105 -8.52 -10.82 7.85
N LEU A 106 -8.58 -10.51 6.55
CA LEU A 106 -8.94 -11.46 5.49
C LEU A 106 -7.74 -11.79 4.62
N TYR A 107 -7.70 -13.05 4.17
CA TYR A 107 -6.73 -13.59 3.24
C TYR A 107 -7.44 -13.97 1.94
N PRO A 108 -7.61 -13.01 1.01
CA PRO A 108 -8.33 -13.31 -0.21
C PRO A 108 -7.55 -14.31 -1.07
N VAL A 109 -8.26 -15.29 -1.62
CA VAL A 109 -7.70 -16.17 -2.65
C VAL A 109 -7.48 -15.34 -3.90
N THR A 110 -6.26 -15.37 -4.44
CA THR A 110 -5.91 -14.64 -5.66
C THR A 110 -5.66 -15.61 -6.83
N SER A 111 -5.80 -15.09 -8.05
CA SER A 111 -5.56 -15.82 -9.30
C SER A 111 -4.65 -15.00 -10.23
N GLY A 112 -4.15 -15.62 -11.30
CA GLY A 112 -3.16 -15.03 -12.20
C GLY A 112 -1.74 -15.12 -11.65
N ASP A 113 -0.84 -14.30 -12.21
CA ASP A 113 0.58 -14.29 -11.84
C ASP A 113 0.87 -13.07 -10.95
N PRO A 114 1.01 -13.25 -9.61
CA PRO A 114 1.33 -12.15 -8.73
C PRO A 114 2.77 -11.66 -8.92
N PRO A 115 3.06 -10.39 -8.59
CA PRO A 115 4.43 -9.92 -8.48
C PRO A 115 5.25 -10.75 -7.49
N LYS A 116 6.57 -10.81 -7.74
CA LYS A 116 7.53 -11.35 -6.76
C LYS A 116 7.47 -10.57 -5.43
N PRO A 117 7.80 -11.23 -4.30
CA PRO A 117 7.90 -10.57 -3.00
C PRO A 117 8.76 -9.30 -3.04
N ARG A 118 8.29 -8.22 -2.42
CA ARG A 118 8.92 -6.89 -2.53
C ARG A 118 8.55 -5.94 -1.39
N HIS A 119 9.42 -4.97 -1.14
CA HIS A 119 9.20 -3.84 -0.23
C HIS A 119 9.58 -2.52 -0.92
N GLY A 120 9.15 -1.39 -0.35
CA GLY A 120 9.42 -0.05 -0.85
C GLY A 120 8.85 0.24 -2.26
N HIS A 121 7.88 -0.57 -2.69
CA HIS A 121 7.08 -0.34 -3.89
C HIS A 121 5.98 0.67 -3.57
N THR A 122 5.31 1.21 -4.61
CA THR A 122 4.07 1.95 -4.41
C THR A 122 2.86 1.12 -4.77
N ILE A 123 1.73 1.47 -4.16
CA ILE A 123 0.40 1.03 -4.57
C ILE A 123 -0.48 2.25 -4.82
N THR A 124 -1.32 2.21 -5.85
CA THR A 124 -2.25 3.30 -6.17
C THR A 124 -3.53 2.71 -6.71
N ALA A 125 -4.69 2.98 -6.10
CA ALA A 125 -5.94 2.54 -6.71
C ALA A 125 -6.52 3.52 -7.70
N VAL A 126 -7.21 2.92 -8.67
CA VAL A 126 -8.07 3.58 -9.64
C VAL A 126 -9.33 2.72 -9.75
N GLY A 127 -10.44 3.19 -9.17
CA GLY A 127 -11.66 2.40 -9.04
C GLY A 127 -11.45 1.13 -8.19
N SER A 128 -11.77 -0.04 -8.73
CA SER A 128 -11.53 -1.35 -8.09
C SER A 128 -10.12 -1.91 -8.34
N LYS A 129 -9.30 -1.25 -9.16
CA LYS A 129 -7.97 -1.77 -9.51
C LYS A 129 -6.91 -1.15 -8.63
N LEU A 130 -6.03 -1.97 -8.06
CA LEU A 130 -4.82 -1.53 -7.35
C LEU A 130 -3.61 -1.74 -8.26
N PHE A 131 -2.86 -0.67 -8.52
CA PHE A 131 -1.66 -0.71 -9.35
C PHE A 131 -0.41 -0.70 -8.48
N ILE A 132 0.50 -1.64 -8.71
CA ILE A 132 1.73 -1.84 -7.96
C ILE A 132 2.89 -1.54 -8.90
N HIS A 133 3.80 -0.66 -8.50
CA HIS A 133 5.00 -0.35 -9.26
C HIS A 133 6.27 -0.46 -8.43
N GLY A 134 7.29 -1.07 -9.03
CA GLY A 134 8.65 -1.12 -8.53
C GLY A 134 8.82 -1.84 -7.19
N GLY A 135 9.68 -1.29 -6.35
CA GLY A 135 10.19 -1.93 -5.13
C GLY A 135 11.41 -2.79 -5.39
N MET A 136 11.85 -3.53 -4.38
CA MET A 136 13.03 -4.38 -4.50
C MET A 136 12.91 -5.69 -3.71
N ALA A 137 13.82 -6.63 -4.00
CA ALA A 137 14.06 -7.83 -3.20
C ALA A 137 15.53 -8.25 -3.29
N GLY A 138 16.20 -8.35 -2.13
CA GLY A 138 17.65 -8.57 -2.09
C GLY A 138 18.37 -7.45 -2.84
N SER A 139 19.16 -7.80 -3.85
CA SER A 139 19.84 -6.83 -4.73
C SER A 139 19.04 -6.45 -5.97
N SER A 140 17.83 -6.99 -6.18
CA SER A 140 17.05 -6.78 -7.40
C SER A 140 16.05 -5.65 -7.22
N PHE A 141 16.16 -4.60 -8.04
CA PHE A 141 15.16 -3.54 -8.16
C PHE A 141 14.16 -3.90 -9.25
N PHE A 142 12.90 -3.54 -9.08
CA PHE A 142 11.83 -3.82 -10.05
C PHE A 142 11.36 -2.54 -10.75
N SER A 143 11.02 -2.64 -12.04
CA SER A 143 10.36 -1.61 -12.86
C SER A 143 9.03 -2.09 -13.44
N ASP A 144 8.56 -3.25 -12.99
CA ASP A 144 7.33 -3.86 -13.45
C ASP A 144 6.11 -3.09 -12.91
N LEU A 145 5.02 -3.13 -13.70
CA LEU A 145 3.73 -2.60 -13.31
C LEU A 145 2.75 -3.76 -13.24
N PHE A 146 2.19 -3.98 -12.05
CA PHE A 146 1.16 -4.98 -11.82
C PHE A 146 -0.16 -4.31 -11.48
N CYS A 147 -1.25 -5.01 -11.74
CA CYS A 147 -2.59 -4.63 -11.32
C CYS A 147 -3.28 -5.83 -10.66
N ILE A 148 -4.06 -5.57 -9.62
CA ILE A 148 -5.04 -6.51 -9.07
C ILE A 148 -6.41 -5.85 -9.02
N ASP A 149 -7.43 -6.52 -9.56
CA ASP A 149 -8.82 -6.06 -9.44
C ASP A 149 -9.43 -6.60 -8.13
N THR A 150 -9.88 -5.71 -7.25
CA THR A 150 -10.44 -6.07 -5.93
C THR A 150 -11.79 -6.79 -6.02
N ASN A 151 -12.45 -6.76 -7.18
CA ASN A 151 -13.70 -7.49 -7.40
C ASN A 151 -13.45 -8.96 -7.74
N THR A 152 -12.41 -9.25 -8.55
CA THR A 152 -12.12 -10.61 -9.04
C THR A 152 -10.94 -11.26 -8.32
N MET A 153 -10.13 -10.47 -7.61
CA MET A 153 -8.87 -10.88 -6.99
C MET A 153 -7.89 -11.50 -8.00
N THR A 154 -7.89 -11.01 -9.24
CA THR A 154 -7.01 -11.50 -10.32
C THR A 154 -5.87 -10.53 -10.57
N TRP A 155 -4.65 -11.06 -10.59
CA TRP A 155 -3.43 -10.35 -10.94
C TRP A 155 -3.22 -10.29 -12.44
N GLU A 156 -2.70 -9.14 -12.90
CA GLU A 156 -2.27 -8.92 -14.27
C GLU A 156 -0.95 -8.14 -14.27
N GLN A 157 0.06 -8.64 -14.98
CA GLN A 157 1.25 -7.85 -15.29
C GLN A 157 0.96 -6.96 -16.51
N LEU A 158 1.03 -5.65 -16.31
CA LEU A 158 0.67 -4.69 -17.35
C LEU A 158 1.86 -4.39 -18.25
N ARG A 159 1.60 -4.36 -19.56
CA ARG A 159 2.55 -3.82 -20.54
C ARG A 159 2.32 -2.33 -20.71
N THR A 160 3.38 -1.55 -20.54
CA THR A 160 3.36 -0.10 -20.72
C THR A 160 3.75 0.27 -22.15
N LYS A 161 3.30 1.44 -22.63
CA LYS A 161 3.76 2.06 -23.87
C LYS A 161 4.67 3.23 -23.52
N GLY A 162 5.66 3.50 -24.38
CA GLY A 162 6.66 4.54 -24.14
C GLY A 162 7.80 4.05 -23.25
N GLU A 163 8.55 4.97 -22.66
CA GLU A 163 9.66 4.68 -21.76
C GLU A 163 9.12 4.43 -20.34
N PRO A 164 9.25 3.21 -19.79
CA PRO A 164 8.82 2.92 -18.43
C PRO A 164 9.76 3.60 -17.41
N PRO A 165 9.31 3.81 -16.16
CA PRO A 165 10.22 4.17 -15.08
C PRO A 165 11.36 3.15 -14.96
N PRO A 166 12.58 3.58 -14.59
CA PRO A 166 13.67 2.65 -14.30
C PRO A 166 13.32 1.82 -13.06
N PRO A 167 14.01 0.69 -12.84
CA PRO A 167 13.85 -0.07 -11.62
C PRO A 167 14.13 0.80 -10.38
N CYS A 168 13.16 0.94 -9.48
CA CYS A 168 13.26 1.88 -8.36
C CYS A 168 12.49 1.44 -7.11
N VAL A 169 12.93 1.96 -5.96
CA VAL A 169 12.35 1.76 -4.63
C VAL A 169 12.14 3.11 -3.94
N ALA A 170 11.31 3.16 -2.89
CA ALA A 170 11.09 4.34 -2.05
C ALA A 170 10.62 5.59 -2.84
N HIS A 171 9.85 5.37 -3.90
CA HIS A 171 9.22 6.42 -4.69
C HIS A 171 7.80 6.70 -4.20
N SER A 172 7.18 7.75 -4.74
CA SER A 172 5.80 8.11 -4.43
C SER A 172 4.93 8.03 -5.69
N SER A 173 3.67 7.66 -5.51
CA SER A 173 2.69 7.71 -6.59
C SER A 173 1.31 8.19 -6.13
N VAL A 174 0.57 8.77 -7.06
CA VAL A 174 -0.77 9.29 -6.81
C VAL A 174 -1.65 9.13 -8.05
N CYS A 175 -2.93 8.84 -7.83
CA CYS A 175 -3.93 8.84 -8.88
C CYS A 175 -4.58 10.22 -9.01
N TRP A 176 -4.71 10.71 -10.24
CA TRP A 176 -5.60 11.81 -10.55
C TRP A 176 -6.36 11.51 -11.84
N LYS A 177 -7.69 11.39 -11.73
CA LYS A 177 -8.59 10.90 -12.80
C LYS A 177 -8.18 9.48 -13.24
N ASN A 178 -7.77 9.32 -14.50
CA ASN A 178 -7.37 8.03 -15.08
C ASN A 178 -5.84 7.95 -15.24
N PHE A 179 -5.09 8.78 -14.50
CA PHE A 179 -3.64 8.83 -14.59
C PHE A 179 -3.01 8.53 -13.24
N ILE A 180 -2.02 7.63 -13.27
CA ILE A 180 -1.12 7.40 -12.15
C ILE A 180 0.14 8.19 -12.42
N TYR A 181 0.50 9.06 -11.49
CA TYR A 181 1.74 9.81 -11.49
C TYR A 181 2.73 9.15 -10.55
N ILE A 182 3.96 8.95 -11.01
CA ILE A 182 5.05 8.31 -10.26
C ILE A 182 6.23 9.27 -10.24
N PHE A 183 6.75 9.60 -9.05
CA PHE A 183 7.84 10.55 -8.92
C PHE A 183 8.94 10.04 -7.99
N GLY A 184 10.17 10.24 -8.45
CA GLY A 184 11.37 10.07 -7.64
C GLY A 184 11.66 8.62 -7.26
N GLY A 185 12.31 8.45 -6.10
CA GLY A 185 12.79 7.16 -5.59
C GLY A 185 14.30 6.99 -5.73
N MET A 186 14.74 5.77 -5.48
CA MET A 186 16.14 5.34 -5.53
C MET A 186 16.28 4.21 -6.55
N THR A 187 17.24 4.35 -7.46
CA THR A 187 17.69 3.27 -8.35
C THR A 187 19.01 2.70 -7.82
N GLU A 188 19.55 1.68 -8.49
CA GLU A 188 20.90 1.16 -8.18
C GLU A 188 22.00 2.23 -8.28
N THR A 189 21.81 3.25 -9.10
CA THR A 189 22.80 4.32 -9.33
C THR A 189 22.60 5.55 -8.46
N GLY A 190 21.50 5.63 -7.70
CA GLY A 190 21.21 6.75 -6.81
C GLY A 190 19.80 7.31 -6.93
N PRO A 191 19.53 8.45 -6.27
CA PRO A 191 18.20 9.05 -6.24
C PRO A 191 17.84 9.64 -7.60
N ILE A 192 16.56 9.56 -7.94
CA ILE A 192 16.01 10.13 -9.16
C ILE A 192 14.94 11.18 -8.83
N SER A 193 14.70 12.10 -9.76
CA SER A 193 13.70 13.17 -9.64
C SER A 193 12.79 13.28 -10.87
N THR A 194 12.65 12.18 -11.62
CA THR A 194 11.86 12.14 -12.84
C THR A 194 10.39 11.87 -12.51
N MET A 195 9.47 12.52 -13.23
CA MET A 195 8.04 12.29 -13.18
C MET A 195 7.61 11.39 -14.34
N TYR A 196 6.89 10.32 -14.04
CA TYR A 196 6.26 9.44 -15.02
C TYR A 196 4.74 9.50 -14.87
N ARG A 197 4.03 9.24 -15.96
CA ARG A 197 2.57 9.18 -15.98
C ARG A 197 2.12 7.94 -16.74
N PHE A 198 1.28 7.14 -16.11
CA PHE A 198 0.62 5.98 -16.70
C PHE A 198 -0.88 6.26 -16.90
N ASP A 199 -1.42 5.97 -18.09
CA ASP A 199 -2.85 6.11 -18.41
C ASP A 199 -3.58 4.78 -18.17
N THR A 200 -4.49 4.76 -17.22
CA THR A 200 -5.24 3.55 -16.82
C THR A 200 -6.43 3.25 -17.73
N GLY A 201 -6.85 4.19 -18.59
CA GLY A 201 -8.00 4.05 -19.47
C GLY A 201 -7.71 3.35 -20.80
N THR A 202 -6.43 3.30 -21.21
CA THR A 202 -6.04 2.68 -22.50
C THR A 202 -6.09 1.15 -22.52
N GLN A 203 -6.49 0.50 -21.43
CA GLN A 203 -6.68 -0.96 -21.37
C GLN A 203 -8.09 -1.42 -21.77
N ALA A 204 -8.98 -0.53 -22.20
CA ALA A 204 -10.34 -0.91 -22.61
C ALA A 204 -10.43 -1.51 -24.02
N ASN A 205 -9.37 -1.53 -24.84
CA ASN A 205 -9.41 -2.10 -26.19
C ASN A 205 -8.05 -2.67 -26.62
N ALA A 206 -7.83 -3.95 -26.35
CA ALA A 206 -6.96 -4.78 -27.16
C ALA A 206 -7.79 -6.02 -27.58
N ASN A 207 -8.55 -5.84 -28.67
CA ASN A 207 -9.02 -6.96 -29.49
C ASN A 207 -7.89 -7.40 -30.42
#